data_AF-A0A6N1VCI6-F1
#
_entry.id   AF-A0A6N1VCI6-F1
#
_cell.length_a   1.000
_cell.length_b   1.000
_cell.length_c   1.000
_cell.angle_alpha   90.00
_cell.angle_beta   90.00
_cell.angle_gamma   90.00
#
_symmetry.space_group_name_H-M   'P 1'
#
loop_
_entity.id
_entity.type
_entity.pdbx_description
1 polymer ?
#
loop_
_entity_poly.entity_id
_entity_poly.type
_entity_poly.pdbx_seq_one_letter_code
_entity_poly.pdbx_strand_id
1 'polypeptide(L)'
;MIKDIQFLVALFADARRQAPRLVLRTQFFQLASAFWTSVISIIAFTTFYVLEKGTLSVLGHTYEIEATNFVLVTMFIALGICLCAQSVFFYLENSSLNRLCRVYEEKNVARAIRRIRSIGVSDLAEMPGRLDRPSALRAMQTDARFAANTQRVLQRAPVPIVMMLFGVAVLARINPTALIAVLLFTLAAAVPFVILSRRASVISHNFERSAARLTQTKRSWLDKIILESGHSADQEDEDDDAHFRELASHTSMREFMSLFEERVNILSQSTAIGGLISSVAVAIVTGIFAWEALNGMMPWSFVILHFASLQFIFRAVSRTTGLAVSANRFRTQIQRYFDFTLGGMPPMFGKPAPKTASKPSVPAKLPVKIHLPDAKSKRKTFTIAPGRRSFVIANSLMDRFEVYRFVLSLGYNDNPTLHFLNRPHFVTIEHIDDAVPSEDDLSEPDRSTADPDIKEIIGEDGQPDSRTARFIHLVLTEAAASTGVIFIDQRAMVLLDAAQVDRLLKRLEKLHVFFYATRTVQRTKSWGVQEALLFDGTSIRALGSVSYILKNRIEFLKSEETETDPKAAAMGTGDDDLVDL
;
A
#
# COMPACT_ATOMS: atom_id res chain seq x y z
N MET A 1 -18.27 -15.98 6.12
CA MET A 1 -19.46 -15.21 5.71
C MET A 1 -19.74 -14.04 6.64
N ILE A 2 -20.10 -14.23 7.92
CA ILE A 2 -20.42 -13.10 8.83
C ILE A 2 -19.25 -12.11 8.96
N LYS A 3 -18.03 -12.60 9.21
CA LYS A 3 -16.81 -11.76 9.25
C LYS A 3 -16.57 -11.01 7.93
N ASP A 4 -17.00 -11.58 6.82
CA ASP A 4 -16.82 -10.99 5.49
C ASP A 4 -17.80 -9.85 5.28
N ILE A 5 -19.05 -10.03 5.70
CA ILE A 5 -20.05 -8.96 5.68
C ILE A 5 -19.61 -7.81 6.60
N GLN A 6 -19.14 -8.12 7.81
CA GLN A 6 -18.63 -7.10 8.74
C GLN A 6 -17.47 -6.30 8.12
N PHE A 7 -16.54 -6.98 7.45
CA PHE A 7 -15.44 -6.34 6.75
C PHE A 7 -15.91 -5.42 5.61
N LEU A 8 -16.84 -5.88 4.77
CA LEU A 8 -17.40 -5.07 3.68
C LEU A 8 -18.19 -3.87 4.21
N VAL A 9 -18.92 -4.03 5.32
CA VAL A 9 -19.62 -2.94 6.00
C VAL A 9 -18.64 -1.92 6.56
N ALA A 10 -17.54 -2.37 7.18
CA ALA A 10 -16.48 -1.49 7.68
C ALA A 10 -15.83 -0.70 6.54
N LEU A 11 -15.57 -1.36 5.39
CA LEU A 11 -15.05 -0.72 4.18
C LEU A 11 -16.00 0.38 3.68
N PHE A 12 -17.28 0.07 3.59
CA PHE A 12 -18.31 1.01 3.15
C PHE A 12 -18.46 2.21 4.11
N ALA A 13 -18.34 1.98 5.41
CA ALA A 13 -18.37 3.03 6.42
C ALA A 13 -17.13 3.95 6.32
N ASP A 14 -15.93 3.39 6.15
CA ASP A 14 -14.69 4.15 5.95
C ASP A 14 -14.80 5.03 4.69
N ALA A 15 -15.36 4.47 3.62
CA ALA A 15 -15.59 5.18 2.38
C ALA A 15 -16.47 6.43 2.56
N ARG A 16 -17.61 6.26 3.24
CA ARG A 16 -18.54 7.37 3.54
C ARG A 16 -17.88 8.47 4.37
N ARG A 17 -16.97 8.13 5.28
CA ARG A 17 -16.19 9.10 6.07
C ARG A 17 -15.19 9.88 5.22
N GLN A 18 -14.53 9.18 4.29
CA GLN A 18 -13.50 9.79 3.46
C GLN A 18 -14.07 10.78 2.43
N ALA A 19 -15.15 10.45 1.72
CA ALA A 19 -15.66 11.28 0.61
C ALA A 19 -17.21 11.41 0.59
N PRO A 20 -17.83 11.95 1.65
CA PRO A 20 -19.29 11.91 1.84
C PRO A 20 -20.06 12.54 0.68
N ARG A 21 -19.64 13.72 0.20
CA ARG A 21 -20.31 14.44 -0.90
C ARG A 21 -20.30 13.64 -2.21
N LEU A 22 -19.18 13.00 -2.53
CA LEU A 22 -19.02 12.25 -3.77
C LEU A 22 -19.76 10.91 -3.71
N VAL A 23 -19.79 10.25 -2.53
CA VAL A 23 -20.63 9.07 -2.28
C VAL A 23 -22.11 9.42 -2.44
N LEU A 24 -22.58 10.49 -1.81
CA LEU A 24 -23.97 10.95 -1.93
C LEU A 24 -24.36 11.27 -3.38
N ARG A 25 -23.50 11.99 -4.11
CA ARG A 25 -23.72 12.29 -5.54
C ARG A 25 -23.81 11.02 -6.38
N THR A 26 -22.93 10.04 -6.11
CA THR A 26 -22.94 8.76 -6.83
C THR A 26 -24.21 7.97 -6.53
N GLN A 27 -24.62 7.89 -5.26
CA GLN A 27 -25.85 7.24 -4.84
C GLN A 27 -27.09 7.93 -5.44
N PHE A 28 -27.09 9.25 -5.55
CA PHE A 28 -28.15 10.00 -6.21
C PHE A 28 -28.29 9.58 -7.68
N PHE A 29 -27.20 9.56 -8.46
CA PHE A 29 -27.27 9.15 -9.87
C PHE A 29 -27.69 7.69 -10.04
N GLN A 30 -27.29 6.82 -9.12
CA GLN A 30 -27.69 5.42 -9.07
C GLN A 30 -29.19 5.23 -8.79
N LEU A 31 -29.72 5.98 -7.82
CA LEU A 31 -31.15 5.95 -7.51
C LEU A 31 -31.95 6.56 -8.65
N ALA A 32 -31.45 7.63 -9.27
CA ALA A 32 -32.06 8.24 -10.45
C ALA A 32 -32.08 7.26 -11.64
N SER A 33 -30.98 6.58 -11.95
CA SER A 33 -30.93 5.60 -13.05
C SER A 33 -31.85 4.41 -12.81
N ALA A 34 -31.90 3.90 -11.56
CA ALA A 34 -32.84 2.85 -11.17
C ALA A 34 -34.29 3.33 -11.30
N PHE A 35 -34.61 4.52 -10.80
CA PHE A 35 -35.94 5.13 -10.88
C PHE A 35 -36.41 5.28 -12.33
N TRP A 36 -35.57 5.83 -13.22
CA TRP A 36 -35.91 5.99 -14.63
C TRP A 36 -36.13 4.64 -15.32
N THR A 37 -35.37 3.61 -14.95
CA THR A 37 -35.59 2.25 -15.47
C THR A 37 -36.97 1.72 -15.06
N SER A 38 -37.40 1.98 -13.82
CA SER A 38 -38.74 1.65 -13.36
C SER A 38 -39.83 2.45 -14.08
N VAL A 39 -39.64 3.75 -14.28
CA VAL A 39 -40.58 4.62 -15.03
C VAL A 39 -40.77 4.13 -16.47
N ILE A 40 -39.68 3.80 -17.17
CA ILE A 40 -39.72 3.22 -18.52
C ILE A 40 -40.56 1.94 -18.56
N SER A 41 -40.39 1.09 -17.55
CA SER A 41 -41.13 -0.18 -17.44
C SER A 41 -42.62 0.05 -17.22
N ILE A 42 -42.97 1.03 -16.39
CA ILE A 42 -44.37 1.41 -16.14
C ILE A 42 -45.00 1.96 -17.42
N ILE A 43 -44.33 2.90 -18.12
CA ILE A 43 -44.83 3.46 -19.39
C ILE A 43 -45.06 2.34 -20.42
N ALA A 44 -44.09 1.44 -20.58
CA ALA A 44 -44.21 0.31 -21.50
C ALA A 44 -45.40 -0.60 -21.15
N PHE A 45 -45.59 -0.91 -19.86
CA PHE A 45 -46.74 -1.67 -19.38
C PHE A 45 -48.07 -0.96 -19.65
N THR A 46 -48.18 0.33 -19.29
CA THR A 46 -49.42 1.09 -19.51
C THR A 46 -49.76 1.16 -20.99
N THR A 47 -48.75 1.36 -21.86
CA THR A 47 -48.94 1.34 -23.31
C THR A 47 -49.54 0.01 -23.79
N PHE A 48 -49.00 -1.13 -23.30
CA PHE A 48 -49.48 -2.45 -23.69
C PHE A 48 -50.88 -2.76 -23.16
N TYR A 49 -51.17 -2.36 -21.91
CA TYR A 49 -52.50 -2.53 -21.32
C TYR A 49 -53.58 -1.76 -22.08
N VAL A 50 -53.27 -0.54 -22.53
CA VAL A 50 -54.17 0.29 -23.35
C VAL A 50 -54.44 -0.34 -24.70
N LEU A 51 -53.40 -0.90 -25.33
CA LEU A 51 -53.53 -1.64 -26.59
C LEU A 51 -54.43 -2.87 -26.44
N GLU A 52 -54.38 -3.57 -25.30
CA GLU A 52 -55.19 -4.78 -25.06
C GLU A 52 -56.66 -4.44 -24.75
N LYS A 53 -56.92 -3.41 -23.93
CA LYS A 53 -58.28 -3.07 -23.47
C LYS A 53 -59.02 -2.09 -24.37
N GLY A 54 -58.32 -1.44 -25.30
CA GLY A 54 -58.89 -0.40 -26.15
C GLY A 54 -59.35 0.85 -25.37
N THR A 55 -59.08 0.94 -24.08
CA THR A 55 -59.47 2.07 -23.24
C THR A 55 -58.37 2.36 -22.24
N LEU A 56 -58.06 3.65 -22.04
CA LEU A 56 -57.12 4.11 -21.04
C LEU A 56 -57.92 4.77 -19.91
N SER A 57 -57.86 4.24 -18.68
CA SER A 57 -58.34 4.96 -17.50
C SER A 57 -57.18 5.65 -16.78
N VAL A 58 -57.12 6.98 -16.84
CA VAL A 58 -56.13 7.79 -16.09
C VAL A 58 -56.90 8.75 -15.19
N LEU A 59 -56.59 8.74 -13.89
CA LEU A 59 -57.21 9.62 -12.89
C LEU A 59 -58.76 9.56 -12.89
N GLY A 60 -59.34 8.39 -13.20
CA GLY A 60 -60.79 8.18 -13.26
C GLY A 60 -61.45 8.53 -14.59
N HIS A 61 -60.72 9.07 -15.57
CA HIS A 61 -61.24 9.33 -16.92
C HIS A 61 -60.88 8.20 -17.88
N THR A 62 -61.88 7.65 -18.58
CA THR A 62 -61.73 6.64 -19.63
C THR A 62 -61.63 7.29 -21.00
N TYR A 63 -60.54 7.05 -21.72
CA TYR A 63 -60.32 7.50 -23.10
C TYR A 63 -60.50 6.33 -24.06
N GLU A 64 -61.27 6.52 -25.14
CA GLU A 64 -61.51 5.53 -26.21
C GLU A 64 -60.39 5.51 -27.26
N ILE A 65 -60.34 4.41 -28.04
CA ILE A 65 -59.29 4.07 -29.02
C ILE A 65 -59.01 5.21 -30.01
N GLU A 66 -59.96 6.05 -30.39
CA GLU A 66 -59.70 7.07 -31.42
C GLU A 66 -58.75 8.18 -30.96
N ALA A 67 -58.65 8.44 -29.64
CA ALA A 67 -57.63 9.30 -29.04
C ALA A 67 -56.26 8.59 -28.85
N THR A 68 -56.17 7.27 -29.10
CA THR A 68 -54.97 6.48 -28.77
C THR A 68 -53.78 6.77 -29.65
N ASN A 69 -53.93 7.22 -30.90
CA ASN A 69 -52.75 7.56 -31.73
C ASN A 69 -51.94 8.70 -31.10
N PHE A 70 -52.61 9.73 -30.59
CA PHE A 70 -51.95 10.84 -29.88
C PHE A 70 -51.35 10.37 -28.55
N VAL A 71 -52.07 9.56 -27.78
CA VAL A 71 -51.56 8.98 -26.51
C VAL A 71 -50.35 8.08 -26.75
N LEU A 72 -50.34 7.29 -27.82
CA LEU A 72 -49.27 6.36 -28.13
C LEU A 72 -48.03 7.10 -28.66
N VAL A 73 -48.21 8.13 -29.49
CA VAL A 73 -47.11 9.03 -29.90
C VAL A 73 -46.54 9.76 -28.69
N THR A 74 -47.37 10.29 -27.80
CA THR A 74 -46.88 10.97 -26.58
C THR A 74 -46.18 10.02 -25.62
N MET A 75 -46.68 8.80 -25.43
CA MET A 75 -46.00 7.74 -24.69
C MET A 75 -44.66 7.35 -25.33
N PHE A 76 -44.58 7.28 -26.66
CA PHE A 76 -43.35 6.98 -27.38
C PHE A 76 -42.31 8.10 -27.24
N ILE A 77 -42.73 9.37 -27.37
CA ILE A 77 -41.85 10.53 -27.14
C ILE A 77 -41.38 10.54 -25.67
N ALA A 78 -42.29 10.33 -24.71
CA ALA A 78 -41.94 10.24 -23.29
C ALA A 78 -40.95 9.10 -23.01
N LEU A 79 -41.17 7.93 -23.61
CA LEU A 79 -40.25 6.79 -23.53
C LEU A 79 -38.88 7.14 -24.11
N GLY A 80 -38.82 7.82 -25.25
CA GLY A 80 -37.59 8.30 -25.87
C GLY A 80 -36.81 9.26 -24.97
N ILE A 81 -37.50 10.23 -24.36
CA ILE A 81 -36.91 11.18 -23.39
C ILE A 81 -36.41 10.42 -22.15
N CYS A 82 -37.18 9.48 -21.62
CA CYS A 82 -36.79 8.66 -20.48
C CYS A 82 -35.53 7.83 -20.77
N LEU A 83 -35.43 7.20 -21.95
CA LEU A 83 -34.27 6.43 -22.38
C LEU A 83 -33.02 7.32 -22.55
N CYS A 84 -33.20 8.52 -23.12
CA CYS A 84 -32.12 9.50 -23.23
C CYS A 84 -31.63 9.94 -21.84
N ALA A 85 -32.55 10.29 -20.94
CA ALA A 85 -32.23 10.65 -19.56
C ALA A 85 -31.52 9.50 -18.83
N GLN A 86 -32.00 8.26 -18.98
CA GLN A 86 -31.39 7.07 -18.40
C GLN A 86 -29.93 6.90 -18.87
N SER A 87 -29.67 7.08 -20.18
CA SER A 87 -28.31 7.03 -20.74
C SER A 87 -27.38 8.09 -20.12
N VAL A 88 -27.86 9.33 -19.98
CA VAL A 88 -27.12 10.41 -19.32
C VAL A 88 -26.82 10.07 -17.85
N PHE A 89 -27.80 9.54 -17.10
CA PHE A 89 -27.57 9.12 -15.71
C PHE A 89 -26.57 7.97 -15.60
N PHE A 90 -26.60 6.99 -16.52
CA PHE A 90 -25.60 5.92 -16.58
C PHE A 90 -24.18 6.46 -16.84
N TYR A 91 -24.05 7.46 -17.72
CA TYR A 91 -22.76 8.12 -17.96
C TYR A 91 -22.27 8.85 -16.71
N LEU A 92 -23.13 9.66 -16.08
CA LEU A 92 -22.79 10.43 -14.88
C LEU A 92 -22.47 9.51 -13.69
N GLU A 93 -23.18 8.40 -13.53
CA GLU A 93 -22.89 7.36 -12.56
C GLU A 93 -21.48 6.80 -12.75
N ASN A 94 -21.15 6.34 -13.96
CA ASN A 94 -19.84 5.74 -14.25
C ASN A 94 -18.69 6.73 -14.09
N SER A 95 -18.88 7.98 -14.53
CA SER A 95 -17.91 9.05 -14.34
C SER A 95 -17.69 9.34 -12.85
N SER A 96 -18.76 9.45 -12.06
CA SER A 96 -18.69 9.67 -10.61
C SER A 96 -18.01 8.50 -9.88
N LEU A 97 -18.32 7.25 -10.24
CA LEU A 97 -17.70 6.05 -9.69
C LEU A 97 -16.20 5.98 -9.99
N ASN A 98 -15.78 6.36 -11.20
CA ASN A 98 -14.36 6.39 -11.56
C ASN A 98 -13.62 7.50 -10.80
N ARG A 99 -14.21 8.69 -10.68
CA ARG A 99 -13.66 9.77 -9.86
C ARG A 99 -13.55 9.37 -8.39
N LEU A 100 -14.57 8.67 -7.88
CA LEU A 100 -14.60 8.16 -6.51
C LEU A 100 -13.50 7.12 -6.27
N CYS A 101 -13.28 6.21 -7.22
CA CYS A 101 -12.18 5.25 -7.18
C CYS A 101 -10.83 5.95 -7.07
N ARG A 102 -10.58 6.97 -7.91
CA ARG A 102 -9.34 7.76 -7.89
C ARG A 102 -9.09 8.42 -6.53
N VAL A 103 -10.11 9.10 -5.99
CA VAL A 103 -10.02 9.75 -4.67
C VAL A 103 -9.75 8.75 -3.54
N TYR A 104 -10.32 7.55 -3.62
CA TYR A 104 -10.03 6.48 -2.65
C TYR A 104 -8.62 5.95 -2.79
N GLU A 105 -8.13 5.76 -4.01
CA GLU A 105 -6.76 5.33 -4.27
C GLU A 105 -5.77 6.33 -3.68
N GLU A 106 -5.92 7.62 -3.99
CA GLU A 106 -5.10 8.71 -3.43
C GLU A 106 -5.08 8.70 -1.90
N LYS A 107 -6.25 8.55 -1.25
CA LYS A 107 -6.35 8.50 0.21
C LYS A 107 -5.75 7.24 0.81
N ASN A 108 -5.90 6.10 0.13
CA ASN A 108 -5.32 4.85 0.56
C ASN A 108 -3.79 4.89 0.47
N VAL A 109 -3.25 5.44 -0.62
CA VAL A 109 -1.80 5.69 -0.77
C VAL A 109 -1.32 6.62 0.36
N ALA A 110 -2.00 7.74 0.60
CA ALA A 110 -1.65 8.66 1.67
C ALA A 110 -1.68 8.01 3.06
N ARG A 111 -2.65 7.12 3.32
CA ARG A 111 -2.73 6.35 4.57
C ARG A 111 -1.56 5.39 4.71
N ALA A 112 -1.20 4.66 3.65
CA ALA A 112 -0.03 3.78 3.64
C ALA A 112 1.27 4.57 3.88
N ILE A 113 1.46 5.72 3.24
CA ILE A 113 2.62 6.61 3.46
C ILE A 113 2.69 7.08 4.91
N ARG A 114 1.58 7.57 5.47
CA ARG A 114 1.53 7.98 6.88
C ARG A 114 1.88 6.84 7.82
N ARG A 115 1.42 5.62 7.49
CA ARG A 115 1.76 4.44 8.28
C ARG A 115 3.25 4.15 8.22
N ILE A 116 3.85 4.15 7.03
CA ILE A 116 5.30 3.98 6.84
C ILE A 116 6.07 5.03 7.64
N ARG A 117 5.64 6.31 7.57
CA ARG A 117 6.24 7.41 8.35
C ARG A 117 6.10 7.21 9.86
N SER A 118 4.99 6.63 10.33
CA SER A 118 4.72 6.42 11.75
C SER A 118 5.45 5.23 12.36
N ILE A 119 5.83 4.24 11.54
CA ILE A 119 6.66 3.11 11.99
C ILE A 119 8.06 3.70 12.16
N GLY A 120 8.48 3.92 13.41
CA GLY A 120 9.80 4.46 13.68
C GLY A 120 10.88 3.54 13.09
N VAL A 121 12.06 4.10 12.77
CA VAL A 121 13.20 3.29 12.31
C VAL A 121 13.48 2.14 13.29
N SER A 122 13.19 2.35 14.59
CA SER A 122 13.24 1.37 15.70
C SER A 122 12.25 0.20 15.59
N ASP A 123 11.02 0.46 15.16
CA ASP A 123 10.01 -0.61 15.01
C ASP A 123 10.26 -1.43 13.73
N LEU A 124 10.84 -0.82 12.70
CA LEU A 124 11.12 -1.46 11.41
C LEU A 124 12.06 -2.68 11.47
N ALA A 125 13.07 -2.65 12.34
CA ALA A 125 14.01 -3.78 12.48
C ALA A 125 13.55 -4.86 13.47
N GLU A 126 12.65 -4.52 14.40
CA GLU A 126 12.11 -5.47 15.39
C GLU A 126 10.88 -6.23 14.87
N MET A 127 10.23 -5.76 13.80
CA MET A 127 9.13 -6.49 13.20
C MET A 127 9.62 -7.82 12.57
N PRO A 128 9.13 -8.99 13.06
CA PRO A 128 9.39 -10.26 12.40
C PRO A 128 8.77 -10.22 10.99
N GLY A 129 9.62 -10.41 9.97
CA GLY A 129 9.25 -10.14 8.58
C GLY A 129 9.39 -8.67 8.20
N ARG A 130 10.58 -8.09 8.49
CA ARG A 130 11.07 -6.75 8.13
C ARG A 130 10.23 -6.11 7.02
N LEU A 131 9.75 -4.89 7.26
CA LEU A 131 9.03 -4.08 6.27
C LEU A 131 9.93 -3.83 5.05
N ASP A 132 9.99 -4.80 4.15
CA ASP A 132 10.84 -4.75 2.99
C ASP A 132 10.31 -3.64 2.07
N ARG A 133 11.21 -2.86 1.47
CA ARG A 133 10.86 -1.75 0.58
C ARG A 133 9.84 -2.16 -0.51
N PRO A 134 9.93 -3.34 -1.15
CA PRO A 134 8.93 -3.87 -2.06
C PRO A 134 7.55 -4.11 -1.43
N SER A 135 7.47 -4.52 -0.17
CA SER A 135 6.19 -4.72 0.54
C SER A 135 5.51 -3.38 0.82
N ALA A 136 6.27 -2.37 1.26
CA ALA A 136 5.77 -1.01 1.43
C ALA A 136 5.30 -0.40 0.10
N LEU A 137 6.10 -0.53 -0.96
CA LEU A 137 5.74 -0.06 -2.31
C LEU A 137 4.50 -0.79 -2.85
N ARG A 138 4.39 -2.10 -2.64
CA ARG A 138 3.21 -2.89 -3.02
C ARG A 138 1.96 -2.39 -2.29
N ALA A 139 2.04 -2.11 -0.99
CA ALA A 139 0.93 -1.60 -0.22
C ALA A 139 0.47 -0.22 -0.75
N MET A 140 1.42 0.65 -1.09
CA MET A 140 1.16 1.99 -1.64
C MET A 140 0.58 1.96 -3.05
N GLN A 141 1.07 1.09 -3.93
CA GLN A 141 0.70 1.11 -5.36
C GLN A 141 -0.43 0.11 -5.65
N THR A 142 -0.17 -1.15 -5.38
CA THR A 142 -1.01 -2.25 -5.86
C THR A 142 -2.18 -2.50 -4.94
N ASP A 143 -1.93 -2.69 -3.64
CA ASP A 143 -2.99 -3.07 -2.71
C ASP A 143 -3.95 -1.88 -2.42
N ALA A 144 -3.44 -0.65 -2.35
CA ALA A 144 -4.26 0.57 -2.26
C ALA A 144 -5.24 0.73 -3.44
N ARG A 145 -4.77 0.46 -4.67
CA ARG A 145 -5.58 0.47 -5.89
C ARG A 145 -6.64 -0.64 -5.88
N PHE A 146 -6.31 -1.84 -5.39
CA PHE A 146 -7.28 -2.93 -5.24
C PHE A 146 -8.34 -2.62 -4.18
N ALA A 147 -7.97 -1.97 -3.08
CA ALA A 147 -8.90 -1.49 -2.07
C ALA A 147 -9.87 -0.45 -2.66
N ALA A 148 -9.36 0.52 -3.43
CA ALA A 148 -10.18 1.52 -4.12
C ALA A 148 -11.12 0.90 -5.17
N ASN A 149 -10.63 -0.05 -5.97
CA ASN A 149 -11.45 -0.77 -6.95
C ASN A 149 -12.56 -1.58 -6.28
N THR A 150 -12.27 -2.23 -5.16
CA THR A 150 -13.30 -2.98 -4.42
C THR A 150 -14.34 -2.05 -3.84
N GLN A 151 -13.92 -0.87 -3.35
CA GLN A 151 -14.85 0.15 -2.91
C GLN A 151 -15.76 0.62 -4.06
N ARG A 152 -15.21 0.80 -5.28
CA ARG A 152 -16.02 1.10 -6.47
C ARG A 152 -17.04 0.00 -6.78
N VAL A 153 -16.63 -1.27 -6.70
CA VAL A 153 -17.52 -2.43 -6.90
C VAL A 153 -18.65 -2.44 -5.87
N LEU A 154 -18.36 -2.20 -4.60
CA LEU A 154 -19.38 -2.14 -3.54
C LEU A 154 -20.33 -0.96 -3.71
N GLN A 155 -19.82 0.19 -4.16
CA GLN A 155 -20.67 1.35 -4.45
C GLN A 155 -21.59 1.09 -5.65
N ARG A 156 -21.38 0.07 -6.49
CA ARG A 156 -22.33 -0.33 -7.55
C ARG A 156 -23.47 -1.22 -7.06
N ALA A 157 -23.39 -1.76 -5.85
CA ALA A 157 -24.39 -2.68 -5.31
C ALA A 157 -25.79 -2.07 -5.07
N PRO A 158 -25.97 -0.79 -4.71
CA PRO A 158 -27.30 -0.23 -4.42
C PRO A 158 -28.27 -0.32 -5.60
N VAL A 159 -27.82 -0.07 -6.85
CA VAL A 159 -28.68 -0.10 -8.05
C VAL A 159 -29.39 -1.44 -8.22
N PRO A 160 -28.67 -2.58 -8.36
CA PRO A 160 -29.34 -3.86 -8.53
C PRO A 160 -30.14 -4.25 -7.28
N ILE A 161 -29.74 -3.87 -6.06
CA ILE A 161 -30.54 -4.13 -4.86
C ILE A 161 -31.90 -3.41 -4.92
N VAL A 162 -31.91 -2.12 -5.27
CA VAL A 162 -33.16 -1.35 -5.41
C VAL A 162 -34.02 -1.90 -6.55
N MET A 163 -33.42 -2.26 -7.69
CA MET A 163 -34.14 -2.89 -8.80
C MET A 163 -34.75 -4.24 -8.39
N MET A 164 -34.03 -5.05 -7.62
CA MET A 164 -34.53 -6.31 -7.08
C MET A 164 -35.70 -6.08 -6.13
N LEU A 165 -35.60 -5.13 -5.20
CA LEU A 165 -36.69 -4.78 -4.28
C LEU A 165 -37.93 -4.28 -5.02
N PHE A 166 -37.74 -3.45 -6.04
CA PHE A 166 -38.83 -2.98 -6.88
C PHE A 166 -39.51 -4.14 -7.62
N GLY A 167 -38.72 -5.00 -8.28
CA GLY A 167 -39.24 -6.18 -8.97
C GLY A 167 -39.99 -7.14 -8.03
N VAL A 168 -39.46 -7.36 -6.82
CA VAL A 168 -40.11 -8.15 -5.77
C VAL A 168 -41.42 -7.51 -5.32
N ALA A 169 -41.46 -6.19 -5.11
CA ALA A 169 -42.68 -5.49 -4.71
C ALA A 169 -43.78 -5.56 -5.80
N VAL A 170 -43.40 -5.41 -7.07
CA VAL A 170 -44.30 -5.56 -8.21
C VAL A 170 -44.81 -7.00 -8.28
N LEU A 171 -43.92 -7.99 -8.19
CA LEU A 171 -44.29 -9.41 -8.24
C LEU A 171 -45.20 -9.81 -7.07
N ALA A 172 -44.91 -9.34 -5.85
CA ALA A 172 -45.73 -9.56 -4.66
C ALA A 172 -47.16 -9.02 -4.84
N ARG A 173 -47.30 -7.86 -5.50
CA ARG A 173 -48.59 -7.21 -5.70
C ARG A 173 -49.44 -7.88 -6.77
N ILE A 174 -48.80 -8.47 -7.78
CA ILE A 174 -49.49 -9.13 -8.88
C ILE A 174 -49.83 -10.58 -8.54
N ASN A 175 -48.81 -11.39 -8.19
CA ASN A 175 -49.01 -12.79 -7.85
C ASN A 175 -48.01 -13.26 -6.76
N PRO A 176 -48.45 -13.44 -5.50
CA PRO A 176 -47.59 -13.86 -4.41
C PRO A 176 -47.07 -15.29 -4.56
N THR A 177 -47.74 -16.18 -5.29
CA THR A 177 -47.26 -17.56 -5.48
C THR A 177 -46.02 -17.59 -6.36
N ALA A 178 -46.00 -16.79 -7.43
CA ALA A 178 -44.83 -16.62 -8.27
C ALA A 178 -43.65 -16.00 -7.51
N LEU A 179 -43.90 -15.08 -6.58
CA LEU A 179 -42.87 -14.57 -5.69
C LEU A 179 -42.24 -15.69 -4.86
N ILE A 180 -43.05 -16.54 -4.23
CA ILE A 180 -42.54 -17.68 -3.45
C ILE A 180 -41.68 -18.60 -4.32
N ALA A 181 -42.13 -18.89 -5.55
CA ALA A 181 -41.35 -19.70 -6.49
C ALA A 181 -39.99 -19.03 -6.81
N VAL A 182 -39.97 -17.73 -7.11
CA VAL A 182 -38.73 -16.98 -7.38
C VAL A 182 -37.80 -16.96 -6.17
N LEU A 183 -38.34 -16.83 -4.94
CA LEU A 183 -37.54 -16.89 -3.72
C LEU A 183 -36.92 -18.27 -3.52
N LEU A 184 -37.68 -19.36 -3.76
CA LEU A 184 -37.16 -20.72 -3.71
C LEU A 184 -36.07 -20.97 -4.77
N PHE A 185 -36.29 -20.48 -6.00
CA PHE A 185 -35.28 -20.54 -7.06
C PHE A 185 -34.02 -19.76 -6.69
N THR A 186 -34.17 -18.56 -6.12
CA THR A 186 -33.03 -17.73 -5.69
C THR A 186 -32.25 -18.40 -4.56
N LEU A 187 -32.96 -19.05 -3.62
CA LEU A 187 -32.34 -19.82 -2.55
C LEU A 187 -31.59 -21.05 -3.09
N ALA A 188 -32.19 -21.79 -4.02
CA ALA A 188 -31.53 -22.91 -4.69
C ALA A 188 -30.30 -22.44 -5.50
N ALA A 189 -30.40 -21.30 -6.18
CA ALA A 189 -29.31 -20.68 -6.93
C ALA A 189 -28.16 -20.20 -6.05
N ALA A 190 -28.42 -19.86 -4.77
CA ALA A 190 -27.38 -19.41 -3.87
C ALA A 190 -26.29 -20.47 -3.66
N VAL A 191 -26.64 -21.76 -3.69
CA VAL A 191 -25.69 -22.87 -3.49
C VAL A 191 -24.55 -22.88 -4.52
N PRO A 192 -24.79 -22.95 -5.84
CA PRO A 192 -23.71 -22.91 -6.82
C PRO A 192 -22.92 -21.59 -6.77
N PHE A 193 -23.56 -20.46 -6.49
CA PHE A 193 -22.85 -19.18 -6.33
C PHE A 193 -21.89 -19.17 -5.11
N VAL A 194 -22.29 -19.76 -3.98
CA VAL A 194 -21.42 -19.89 -2.80
C VAL A 194 -20.22 -20.78 -3.12
N ILE A 195 -20.44 -21.90 -3.80
CA ILE A 195 -19.36 -22.81 -4.23
C ILE A 195 -18.39 -22.06 -5.15
N LEU A 196 -18.91 -21.36 -6.17
CA LEU A 196 -18.10 -20.61 -7.12
C LEU A 196 -17.33 -19.47 -6.44
N SER A 197 -17.97 -18.76 -5.51
CA SER A 197 -17.32 -17.69 -4.74
C SER A 197 -16.18 -18.22 -3.87
N ARG A 198 -16.33 -19.41 -3.26
CA ARG A 198 -15.24 -20.05 -2.51
C ARG A 198 -14.09 -20.44 -3.43
N ARG A 199 -14.40 -21.04 -4.58
CA ARG A 199 -13.40 -21.41 -5.60
C ARG A 199 -12.64 -20.19 -6.10
N ALA A 200 -13.32 -19.07 -6.37
CA ALA A 200 -12.69 -17.82 -6.78
C ALA A 200 -11.71 -17.27 -5.73
N SER A 201 -12.05 -17.39 -4.45
CA SER A 201 -11.16 -17.02 -3.36
C SER A 201 -9.90 -17.89 -3.32
N VAL A 202 -10.04 -19.21 -3.48
CA VAL A 202 -8.90 -20.16 -3.49
C VAL A 202 -7.98 -19.91 -4.68
N ILE A 203 -8.54 -19.81 -5.89
CA ILE A 203 -7.78 -19.51 -7.11
C ILE A 203 -7.06 -18.17 -6.97
N SER A 204 -7.72 -17.13 -6.45
CA SER A 204 -7.07 -15.83 -6.27
C SER A 204 -5.94 -15.88 -5.23
N HIS A 205 -6.03 -16.73 -4.21
CA HIS A 205 -4.96 -16.93 -3.24
C HIS A 205 -3.75 -17.64 -3.84
N ASN A 206 -4.00 -18.70 -4.62
CA ASN A 206 -2.94 -19.43 -5.32
C ASN A 206 -2.28 -18.56 -6.39
N PHE A 207 -3.06 -17.78 -7.13
CA PHE A 207 -2.58 -16.79 -8.10
C PHE A 207 -1.60 -15.81 -7.45
N GLU A 208 -1.93 -15.23 -6.30
CA GLU A 208 -1.04 -14.31 -5.58
C GLU A 208 0.27 -14.97 -5.14
N ARG A 209 0.20 -16.23 -4.66
CA ARG A 209 1.41 -17.01 -4.31
C ARG A 209 2.29 -17.27 -5.53
N SER A 210 1.69 -17.68 -6.65
CA SER A 210 2.41 -17.90 -7.91
C SER A 210 3.03 -16.60 -8.45
N ALA A 211 2.33 -15.46 -8.32
CA ALA A 211 2.81 -14.15 -8.73
C ALA A 211 4.06 -13.72 -7.96
N ALA A 212 4.09 -13.98 -6.64
CA ALA A 212 5.26 -13.71 -5.82
C ALA A 212 6.47 -14.57 -6.24
N ARG A 213 6.26 -15.88 -6.47
CA ARG A 213 7.30 -16.78 -6.98
C ARG A 213 7.81 -16.33 -8.35
N LEU A 214 6.91 -16.03 -9.28
CA LEU A 214 7.27 -15.54 -10.61
C LEU A 214 8.06 -14.23 -10.53
N THR A 215 7.70 -13.33 -9.61
CA THR A 215 8.47 -12.08 -9.40
C THR A 215 9.88 -12.37 -8.91
N GLN A 216 10.05 -13.32 -7.99
CA GLN A 216 11.36 -13.74 -7.50
C GLN A 216 12.18 -14.39 -8.63
N THR A 217 11.57 -15.28 -9.42
CA THR A 217 12.20 -15.86 -10.61
C THR A 217 12.62 -14.76 -11.57
N LYS A 218 11.72 -13.85 -11.96
CA LYS A 218 12.05 -12.73 -12.86
C LYS A 218 13.22 -11.87 -12.35
N ARG A 219 13.29 -11.62 -11.03
CA ARG A 219 14.43 -10.92 -10.43
C ARG A 219 15.73 -11.71 -10.56
N SER A 220 15.72 -12.99 -10.19
CA SER A 220 16.94 -13.82 -10.32
C SER A 220 17.41 -13.92 -11.77
N TRP A 221 16.49 -13.95 -12.74
CA TRP A 221 16.82 -13.93 -14.16
C TRP A 221 17.37 -12.57 -14.61
N LEU A 222 16.76 -11.47 -14.20
CA LEU A 222 17.27 -10.13 -14.47
C LEU A 222 18.68 -9.94 -13.89
N ASP A 223 18.92 -10.42 -12.67
CA ASP A 223 20.23 -10.36 -12.03
C ASP A 223 21.28 -11.17 -12.82
N LYS A 224 20.91 -12.36 -13.34
CA LYS A 224 21.78 -13.13 -14.25
C LYS A 224 22.10 -12.36 -15.53
N ILE A 225 21.08 -11.84 -16.20
CA ILE A 225 21.26 -11.07 -17.45
C ILE A 225 22.14 -9.84 -17.20
N ILE A 226 21.97 -9.12 -16.09
CA ILE A 226 22.81 -7.96 -15.76
C ILE A 226 24.28 -8.37 -15.50
N LEU A 227 24.50 -9.52 -14.85
CA LEU A 227 25.85 -10.04 -14.62
C LEU A 227 26.52 -10.55 -15.91
N GLU A 228 25.75 -11.19 -16.78
CA GLU A 228 26.22 -11.77 -18.05
C GLU A 228 26.41 -10.69 -19.14
N SER A 229 25.50 -9.73 -19.26
CA SER A 229 25.59 -8.59 -20.20
C SER A 229 26.77 -7.65 -19.93
N GLY A 230 27.39 -7.73 -18.75
CA GLY A 230 28.66 -7.06 -18.47
C GLY A 230 29.87 -7.66 -19.19
N HIS A 231 29.75 -8.85 -19.79
CA HIS A 231 30.90 -9.61 -20.32
C HIS A 231 30.97 -9.75 -21.85
N SER A 232 29.88 -9.56 -22.61
CA SER A 232 29.90 -9.72 -24.07
C SER A 232 28.78 -8.91 -24.76
N ALA A 233 29.03 -7.64 -25.10
CA ALA A 233 28.05 -6.79 -25.81
C ALA A 233 28.12 -6.91 -27.34
N ASP A 234 29.11 -7.61 -27.89
CA ASP A 234 29.44 -7.59 -29.33
C ASP A 234 29.00 -8.86 -30.11
N GLN A 235 28.30 -9.80 -29.47
CA GLN A 235 27.72 -10.97 -30.14
C GLN A 235 26.19 -10.94 -30.01
N GLU A 236 25.53 -10.28 -30.96
CA GLU A 236 24.09 -10.42 -31.20
C GLU A 236 23.82 -11.79 -31.85
N ASP A 237 23.82 -12.86 -31.04
CA ASP A 237 23.61 -14.23 -31.52
C ASP A 237 22.16 -14.69 -31.32
N GLU A 238 21.68 -15.54 -32.24
CA GLU A 238 20.37 -16.23 -32.24
C GLU A 238 20.01 -16.97 -30.92
N ASP A 239 20.95 -17.07 -29.97
CA ASP A 239 20.80 -17.68 -28.64
C ASP A 239 19.93 -16.89 -27.67
N ASP A 240 19.78 -15.57 -27.85
CA ASP A 240 18.89 -14.76 -27.01
C ASP A 240 17.44 -15.25 -27.08
N ASP A 241 17.01 -15.65 -28.28
CA ASP A 241 15.68 -16.16 -28.57
C ASP A 241 15.42 -17.51 -27.87
N ALA A 242 16.46 -18.35 -27.73
CA ALA A 242 16.41 -19.60 -26.98
C ALA A 242 16.27 -19.34 -25.47
N HIS A 243 17.02 -18.37 -24.93
CA HIS A 243 16.92 -17.96 -23.53
C HIS A 243 15.55 -17.36 -23.18
N PHE A 244 14.99 -16.51 -24.05
CA PHE A 244 13.63 -15.98 -23.85
C PHE A 244 12.56 -17.08 -23.93
N ARG A 245 12.71 -18.07 -24.81
CA ARG A 245 11.81 -19.24 -24.88
C ARG A 245 11.92 -20.13 -23.64
N GLU A 246 13.13 -20.31 -23.10
CA GLU A 246 13.34 -21.01 -21.84
C GLU A 246 12.61 -20.29 -20.69
N LEU A 247 12.76 -18.96 -20.60
CA LEU A 247 12.07 -18.14 -19.61
C LEU A 247 10.53 -18.22 -19.76
N ALA A 248 10.02 -18.18 -20.99
CA ALA A 248 8.60 -18.30 -21.28
C ALA A 248 8.05 -19.70 -20.97
N SER A 249 8.88 -20.74 -21.10
CA SER A 249 8.52 -22.13 -20.83
C SER A 249 8.69 -22.54 -19.36
N HIS A 250 9.32 -21.70 -18.54
CA HIS A 250 9.55 -21.95 -17.11
C HIS A 250 8.24 -22.25 -16.36
N THR A 251 8.26 -23.26 -15.50
CA THR A 251 7.09 -23.78 -14.78
C THR A 251 6.34 -22.71 -13.97
N SER A 252 7.03 -21.73 -13.38
CA SER A 252 6.42 -20.65 -12.60
C SER A 252 5.64 -19.66 -13.47
N MET A 253 6.10 -19.40 -14.71
CA MET A 253 5.36 -18.58 -15.67
C MET A 253 4.11 -19.33 -16.14
N ARG A 254 4.24 -20.62 -16.50
CA ARG A 254 3.10 -21.45 -16.90
C ARG A 254 2.04 -21.58 -15.79
N GLU A 255 2.47 -21.84 -14.56
CA GLU A 255 1.58 -21.89 -13.38
C GLU A 255 0.86 -20.56 -13.15
N PHE A 256 1.58 -19.43 -13.25
CA PHE A 256 0.98 -18.11 -13.12
C PHE A 256 -0.06 -17.83 -14.23
N MET A 257 0.26 -18.16 -15.48
CA MET A 257 -0.63 -17.94 -16.62
C MET A 257 -1.87 -18.83 -16.58
N SER A 258 -1.74 -20.09 -16.17
CA SER A 258 -2.91 -20.97 -15.99
C SER A 258 -3.83 -20.48 -14.88
N LEU A 259 -3.28 -20.06 -13.73
CA LEU A 259 -4.06 -19.46 -12.65
C LEU A 259 -4.70 -18.12 -13.04
N PHE A 260 -4.03 -17.34 -13.90
CA PHE A 260 -4.61 -16.12 -14.47
C PHE A 260 -5.82 -16.44 -15.34
N GLU A 261 -5.69 -17.42 -16.23
CA GLU A 261 -6.76 -17.89 -17.11
C GLU A 261 -7.94 -18.43 -16.30
N GLU A 262 -7.68 -19.30 -15.30
CA GLU A 262 -8.72 -19.80 -14.40
C GLU A 262 -9.47 -18.67 -13.67
N ARG A 263 -8.74 -17.62 -13.26
CA ARG A 263 -9.30 -16.43 -12.60
C ARG A 263 -10.17 -15.58 -13.54
N VAL A 264 -9.95 -15.63 -14.84
CA VAL A 264 -10.82 -14.99 -15.86
C VAL A 264 -12.01 -15.91 -16.15
N ASN A 265 -11.76 -17.20 -16.35
CA ASN A 265 -12.78 -18.21 -16.65
C ASN A 265 -13.81 -18.37 -15.53
N ILE A 266 -13.44 -18.17 -14.27
CA ILE A 266 -14.43 -18.24 -13.18
C ILE A 266 -15.50 -17.15 -13.27
N LEU A 267 -15.17 -15.98 -13.86
CA LEU A 267 -16.13 -14.92 -14.11
C LEU A 267 -17.11 -15.32 -15.22
N SER A 268 -16.62 -15.91 -16.31
CA SER A 268 -17.45 -16.38 -17.40
C SER A 268 -18.34 -17.56 -16.97
N GLN A 269 -17.81 -18.48 -16.16
CA GLN A 269 -18.59 -19.56 -15.52
C GLN A 269 -19.69 -19.00 -14.63
N SER A 270 -19.41 -17.96 -13.82
CA SER A 270 -20.42 -17.29 -12.99
C SER A 270 -21.55 -16.72 -13.82
N THR A 271 -21.24 -16.05 -14.93
CA THR A 271 -22.25 -15.50 -15.83
C THR A 271 -23.04 -16.58 -16.55
N ALA A 272 -22.39 -17.67 -16.96
CA ALA A 272 -23.05 -18.80 -17.63
C ALA A 272 -24.02 -19.54 -16.68
N ILE A 273 -23.57 -19.88 -15.47
CA ILE A 273 -24.40 -20.52 -14.45
C ILE A 273 -25.58 -19.61 -14.07
N GLY A 274 -25.32 -18.31 -13.85
CA GLY A 274 -26.37 -17.34 -13.56
C GLY A 274 -27.37 -17.20 -14.71
N GLY A 275 -26.91 -17.21 -15.96
CA GLY A 275 -27.75 -17.21 -17.16
C GLY A 275 -28.63 -18.44 -17.26
N LEU A 276 -28.04 -19.63 -17.08
CA LEU A 276 -28.75 -20.91 -17.14
C LEU A 276 -29.84 -21.03 -16.06
N ILE A 277 -29.51 -20.68 -14.82
CA ILE A 277 -30.47 -20.71 -13.71
C ILE A 277 -31.60 -19.70 -13.98
N SER A 278 -31.26 -18.49 -14.43
CA SER A 278 -32.24 -17.46 -14.74
C SER A 278 -33.17 -17.90 -15.88
N SER A 279 -32.64 -18.51 -16.95
CA SER A 279 -33.45 -18.98 -18.07
C SER A 279 -34.41 -20.10 -17.67
N VAL A 280 -33.95 -21.06 -16.85
CA VAL A 280 -34.82 -22.14 -16.33
C VAL A 280 -35.93 -21.56 -15.46
N ALA A 281 -35.59 -20.66 -14.53
CA ALA A 281 -36.57 -20.03 -13.65
C ALA A 281 -37.57 -19.17 -14.44
N VAL A 282 -37.11 -18.38 -15.41
CA VAL A 282 -37.99 -17.61 -16.30
C VAL A 282 -38.90 -18.55 -17.11
N ALA A 283 -38.38 -19.65 -17.66
CA ALA A 283 -39.19 -20.59 -18.44
C ALA A 283 -40.30 -21.23 -17.60
N ILE A 284 -39.99 -21.68 -16.38
CA ILE A 284 -40.95 -22.30 -15.47
C ILE A 284 -42.03 -21.29 -15.06
N VAL A 285 -41.62 -20.12 -14.58
CA VAL A 285 -42.57 -19.09 -14.12
C VAL A 285 -43.42 -18.57 -15.28
N THR A 286 -42.83 -18.35 -16.45
CA THR A 286 -43.57 -17.93 -17.66
C THR A 286 -44.54 -19.02 -18.12
N GLY A 287 -44.16 -20.30 -18.03
CA GLY A 287 -45.03 -21.43 -18.36
C GLY A 287 -46.28 -21.48 -17.48
N ILE A 288 -46.13 -21.26 -16.17
CA ILE A 288 -47.25 -21.17 -15.22
C ILE A 288 -48.19 -20.02 -15.64
N PHE A 289 -47.65 -18.84 -15.92
CA PHE A 289 -48.48 -17.69 -16.31
C PHE A 289 -49.12 -17.83 -17.68
N ALA A 290 -48.40 -18.40 -18.65
CA ALA A 290 -48.96 -18.69 -19.96
C ALA A 290 -50.12 -19.68 -19.84
N TRP A 291 -50.01 -20.69 -18.98
CA TRP A 291 -51.10 -21.60 -18.67
C TRP A 291 -52.30 -20.90 -18.03
N GLU A 292 -52.08 -20.02 -17.06
CA GLU A 292 -53.16 -19.23 -16.44
C GLU A 292 -53.85 -18.31 -17.45
N ALA A 293 -53.09 -17.68 -18.35
CA ALA A 293 -53.63 -16.81 -19.40
C ALA A 293 -54.40 -17.58 -20.47
N LEU A 294 -53.92 -18.74 -20.90
CA LEU A 294 -54.63 -19.62 -21.85
C LEU A 294 -55.97 -20.11 -21.30
N ASN A 295 -56.07 -20.30 -19.99
CA ASN A 295 -57.32 -20.65 -19.32
C ASN A 295 -58.23 -19.44 -19.03
N GLY A 296 -57.86 -18.24 -19.50
CA GLY A 296 -58.64 -17.01 -19.29
C GLY A 296 -58.64 -16.50 -17.85
N MET A 297 -57.78 -17.04 -16.98
CA MET A 297 -57.69 -16.59 -15.58
C MET A 297 -56.91 -15.28 -15.44
N MET A 298 -56.08 -14.92 -16.42
CA MET A 298 -55.23 -13.73 -16.40
C MET A 298 -55.13 -13.06 -17.79
N PRO A 299 -55.16 -11.72 -17.89
CA PRO A 299 -54.91 -11.00 -19.15
C PRO A 299 -53.45 -11.12 -19.62
N TRP A 300 -53.20 -10.98 -20.93
CA TRP A 300 -51.85 -11.10 -21.49
C TRP A 300 -50.92 -9.96 -21.07
N SER A 301 -51.45 -8.76 -20.85
CA SER A 301 -50.67 -7.65 -20.27
C SER A 301 -50.03 -7.99 -18.93
N PHE A 302 -50.70 -8.76 -18.09
CA PHE A 302 -50.13 -9.21 -16.83
C PHE A 302 -49.01 -10.22 -17.05
N VAL A 303 -49.12 -11.15 -18.00
CA VAL A 303 -48.05 -12.09 -18.35
C VAL A 303 -46.78 -11.33 -18.77
N ILE A 304 -46.92 -10.30 -19.59
CA ILE A 304 -45.80 -9.45 -20.03
C ILE A 304 -45.18 -8.69 -18.85
N LEU A 305 -46.01 -8.14 -17.95
CA LEU A 305 -45.52 -7.46 -16.75
C LEU A 305 -44.75 -8.40 -15.82
N HIS A 306 -45.21 -9.65 -15.67
CA HIS A 306 -44.49 -10.68 -14.94
C HIS A 306 -43.14 -10.98 -15.57
N PHE A 307 -43.10 -11.18 -16.89
CA PHE A 307 -41.86 -11.44 -17.61
C PHE A 307 -40.85 -10.29 -17.45
N ALA A 308 -41.31 -9.04 -17.57
CA ALA A 308 -40.49 -7.86 -17.34
C ALA A 308 -39.97 -7.79 -15.89
N SER A 309 -40.82 -8.06 -14.91
CA SER A 309 -40.46 -8.05 -13.49
C SER A 309 -39.43 -9.14 -13.15
N LEU A 310 -39.61 -10.36 -13.69
CA LEU A 310 -38.65 -11.46 -13.56
C LEU A 310 -37.30 -11.10 -14.19
N GLN A 311 -37.31 -10.52 -15.40
CA GLN A 311 -36.08 -10.02 -16.05
C GLN A 311 -35.34 -9.02 -15.15
N PHE A 312 -36.06 -8.10 -14.48
CA PHE A 312 -35.44 -7.17 -13.54
C PHE A 312 -34.83 -7.88 -12.34
N ILE A 313 -35.58 -8.79 -11.70
CA ILE A 313 -35.10 -9.55 -10.54
C ILE A 313 -33.86 -10.37 -10.92
N PHE A 314 -33.91 -11.15 -11.99
CA PHE A 314 -32.79 -12.01 -12.39
C PHE A 314 -31.57 -11.23 -12.86
N ARG A 315 -31.74 -10.13 -13.61
CA ARG A 315 -30.63 -9.23 -13.96
C ARG A 315 -30.03 -8.61 -12.71
N ALA A 316 -30.85 -8.22 -11.75
CA ALA A 316 -30.38 -7.67 -10.48
C ALA A 316 -29.61 -8.72 -9.66
N VAL A 317 -30.14 -9.94 -9.51
CA VAL A 317 -29.47 -11.06 -8.83
C VAL A 317 -28.14 -11.42 -9.51
N SER A 318 -28.11 -11.53 -10.83
CA SER A 318 -26.88 -11.80 -11.59
C SER A 318 -25.83 -10.68 -11.42
N ARG A 319 -26.27 -9.43 -11.39
CA ARG A 319 -25.38 -8.28 -11.11
C ARG A 319 -24.87 -8.31 -9.67
N THR A 320 -25.72 -8.54 -8.67
CA THR A 320 -25.28 -8.58 -7.26
C THR A 320 -24.32 -9.75 -7.00
N THR A 321 -24.56 -10.92 -7.58
CA THR A 321 -23.64 -12.06 -7.44
C THR A 321 -22.31 -11.79 -8.13
N GLY A 322 -22.32 -11.19 -9.34
CA GLY A 322 -21.10 -10.77 -10.02
C GLY A 322 -20.28 -9.75 -9.21
N LEU A 323 -20.94 -8.78 -8.58
CA LEU A 323 -20.29 -7.82 -7.68
C LEU A 323 -19.71 -8.52 -6.43
N ALA A 324 -20.43 -9.48 -5.84
CA ALA A 324 -19.95 -10.24 -4.69
C ALA A 324 -18.71 -11.10 -5.03
N VAL A 325 -18.73 -11.79 -6.17
CA VAL A 325 -17.58 -12.56 -6.69
C VAL A 325 -16.40 -11.62 -6.96
N SER A 326 -16.65 -10.47 -7.58
CA SER A 326 -15.61 -9.47 -7.84
C SER A 326 -14.99 -8.89 -6.55
N ALA A 327 -15.79 -8.63 -5.51
CA ALA A 327 -15.29 -8.15 -4.23
C ALA A 327 -14.45 -9.23 -3.51
N ASN A 328 -14.94 -10.47 -3.50
CA ASN A 328 -14.23 -11.61 -2.90
C ASN A 328 -12.91 -11.93 -3.62
N ARG A 329 -12.84 -11.72 -4.93
CA ARG A 329 -11.61 -11.87 -5.73
C ARG A 329 -10.47 -10.95 -5.28
N PHE A 330 -10.77 -9.81 -4.66
CA PHE A 330 -9.75 -8.86 -4.16
C PHE A 330 -9.50 -8.98 -2.66
N ARG A 331 -10.12 -9.97 -2.00
CA ARG A 331 -10.11 -10.09 -0.54
C ARG A 331 -8.70 -10.12 0.04
N THR A 332 -7.80 -10.92 -0.53
CA THR A 332 -6.44 -11.09 0.02
C THR A 332 -5.64 -9.80 -0.07
N GLN A 333 -5.75 -9.04 -1.16
CA GLN A 333 -5.07 -7.76 -1.35
C GLN A 333 -5.63 -6.70 -0.39
N ILE A 334 -6.95 -6.63 -0.23
CA ILE A 334 -7.57 -5.66 0.70
C ILE A 334 -7.24 -6.03 2.15
N GLN A 335 -7.30 -7.31 2.51
CA GLN A 335 -6.94 -7.79 3.85
C GLN A 335 -5.48 -7.41 4.16
N ARG A 336 -4.55 -7.70 3.25
CA ARG A 336 -3.14 -7.32 3.40
C ARG A 336 -2.95 -5.80 3.55
N TYR A 337 -3.69 -5.00 2.79
CA TYR A 337 -3.67 -3.54 2.92
C TYR A 337 -4.19 -3.07 4.28
N PHE A 338 -5.26 -3.66 4.80
CA PHE A 338 -5.75 -3.33 6.15
C PHE A 338 -4.85 -3.86 7.25
N ASP A 339 -4.28 -5.05 7.11
CA ASP A 339 -3.30 -5.57 8.06
C ASP A 339 -2.06 -4.66 8.10
N PHE A 340 -1.64 -4.12 6.96
CA PHE A 340 -0.57 -3.13 6.88
C PHE A 340 -0.94 -1.79 7.53
N THR A 341 -2.13 -1.25 7.21
CA THR A 341 -2.54 0.10 7.64
C THR A 341 -3.16 0.15 9.03
N LEU A 342 -3.79 -0.94 9.50
CA LEU A 342 -4.51 -1.06 10.77
C LEU A 342 -3.93 -2.13 11.70
N GLY A 343 -3.31 -3.19 11.18
CA GLY A 343 -2.94 -4.41 11.91
C GLY A 343 -1.71 -4.33 12.81
N GLY A 344 -1.35 -3.15 13.31
CA GLY A 344 -0.21 -2.97 14.23
C GLY A 344 -0.45 -1.90 15.28
N MET A 345 -1.54 -2.00 16.03
CA MET A 345 -1.60 -1.38 17.36
C MET A 345 -1.06 -2.38 18.40
N PRO A 346 0.15 -2.21 18.95
CA PRO A 346 0.24 -1.99 20.37
C PRO A 346 -0.41 -0.63 20.69
N PRO A 347 -1.16 -0.52 21.79
CA PRO A 347 -1.74 0.75 22.21
C PRO A 347 -0.62 1.72 22.56
N MET A 348 -0.20 2.58 21.61
CA MET A 348 0.47 3.83 21.98
C MET A 348 -0.60 4.83 22.44
N PHE A 349 -1.21 4.54 23.59
CA PHE A 349 -1.69 5.58 24.50
C PHE A 349 -0.48 6.13 25.29
N GLY A 350 0.58 6.52 24.58
CA GLY A 350 1.44 7.59 25.06
C GLY A 350 0.71 8.87 24.68
N LYS A 351 0.22 9.62 25.69
CA LYS A 351 -0.32 10.96 25.47
C LYS A 351 0.62 11.71 24.51
N PRO A 352 0.13 12.40 23.46
CA PRO A 352 0.99 13.30 22.71
C PRO A 352 1.66 14.22 23.72
N ALA A 353 3.00 14.24 23.73
CA ALA A 353 3.74 15.14 24.61
C ALA A 353 3.15 16.55 24.42
N PRO A 354 2.80 17.25 25.52
CA PRO A 354 2.10 18.53 25.43
C PRO A 354 2.93 19.49 24.57
N LYS A 355 2.28 20.09 23.56
CA LYS A 355 2.85 21.11 22.66
C LYS A 355 3.23 22.43 23.36
N THR A 356 3.25 22.44 24.69
CA THR A 356 3.61 23.58 25.53
C THR A 356 4.97 23.37 26.21
N ALA A 357 5.86 22.57 25.62
CA ALA A 357 7.27 22.68 25.94
C ALA A 357 7.80 23.96 25.26
N SER A 358 7.93 25.01 26.06
CA SER A 358 8.88 26.12 25.83
C SER A 358 10.12 25.61 25.10
N LYS A 359 10.62 26.38 24.11
CA LYS A 359 11.92 26.18 23.43
C LYS A 359 12.83 25.34 24.33
N PRO A 360 13.12 24.07 24.02
CA PRO A 360 13.96 23.26 24.87
C PRO A 360 15.29 23.98 24.97
N SER A 361 15.55 24.62 26.12
CA SER A 361 16.87 25.12 26.45
C SER A 361 17.71 23.89 26.67
N VAL A 362 18.32 23.40 25.60
CA VAL A 362 19.25 22.26 25.64
C VAL A 362 20.31 22.61 26.68
N PRO A 363 20.43 21.84 27.78
CA PRO A 363 21.49 22.09 28.74
C PRO A 363 22.82 21.88 28.02
N ALA A 364 23.54 22.98 27.77
CA ALA A 364 24.69 23.05 26.87
C ALA A 364 25.87 22.13 27.22
N LYS A 365 25.84 21.39 28.33
CA LYS A 365 26.98 20.61 28.83
C LYS A 365 26.49 19.49 29.76
N LEU A 366 25.94 18.41 29.24
CA LEU A 366 25.79 17.20 30.04
C LEU A 366 26.62 16.08 29.41
N PRO A 367 27.69 15.62 30.09
CA PRO A 367 28.37 14.43 29.63
C PRO A 367 27.41 13.24 29.72
N VAL A 368 27.21 12.56 28.60
CA VAL A 368 26.42 11.33 28.59
C VAL A 368 27.22 10.26 29.31
N LYS A 369 26.66 9.76 30.41
CA LYS A 369 27.21 8.70 31.25
C LYS A 369 26.71 7.35 30.74
N ILE A 370 27.51 6.67 29.94
CA ILE A 370 27.23 5.30 29.47
C ILE A 370 27.68 4.33 30.56
N HIS A 371 26.76 3.52 31.07
CA HIS A 371 27.10 2.44 32.00
C HIS A 371 27.33 1.14 31.22
N LEU A 372 28.57 0.63 31.23
CA LEU A 372 28.85 -0.69 30.65
C LEU A 372 28.68 -1.79 31.71
N PRO A 373 28.02 -2.91 31.36
CA PRO A 373 28.08 -4.13 32.15
C PRO A 373 29.49 -4.71 32.03
N ASP A 374 30.25 -4.69 33.12
CA ASP A 374 31.54 -5.40 33.22
C ASP A 374 31.25 -6.80 33.76
N ALA A 375 31.79 -7.84 33.11
CA ALA A 375 31.70 -9.24 33.56
C ALA A 375 32.22 -9.43 34.99
N LYS A 376 33.00 -8.47 35.52
CA LYS A 376 33.52 -8.46 36.90
C LYS A 376 32.86 -7.41 37.81
N SER A 377 31.57 -7.13 37.61
CA SER A 377 30.66 -6.37 38.49
C SER A 377 30.99 -4.89 38.78
N LYS A 378 32.05 -4.31 38.20
CA LYS A 378 32.33 -2.86 38.31
C LYS A 378 31.74 -2.09 37.14
N ARG A 379 30.59 -1.42 37.36
CA ARG A 379 30.00 -0.50 36.37
C ARG A 379 31.01 0.59 36.00
N LYS A 380 31.63 0.49 34.83
CA LYS A 380 32.41 1.60 34.26
C LYS A 380 31.44 2.60 33.65
N THR A 381 31.56 3.85 34.09
CA THR A 381 30.77 4.96 33.60
C THR A 381 31.63 5.76 32.63
N PHE A 382 31.21 5.85 31.38
CA PHE A 382 31.93 6.60 30.34
C PHE A 382 31.25 7.92 30.09
N THR A 383 32.04 8.98 30.06
CA THR A 383 31.58 10.36 29.96
C THR A 383 31.91 10.84 28.55
N ILE A 384 30.90 10.95 27.68
CA ILE A 384 31.07 11.51 26.35
C ILE A 384 31.10 13.04 26.47
N ALA A 385 32.26 13.65 26.23
CA ALA A 385 32.40 15.10 26.17
C ALA A 385 32.15 15.63 24.74
N PRO A 386 31.50 16.81 24.59
CA PRO A 386 31.36 17.47 23.28
C PRO A 386 32.73 17.80 22.67
N GLY A 387 32.79 17.84 21.33
CA GLY A 387 34.01 18.07 20.56
C GLY A 387 35.00 16.91 20.53
N ARG A 388 34.66 15.79 21.17
CA ARG A 388 35.41 14.54 21.00
C ARG A 388 34.99 13.80 19.74
N ARG A 389 35.95 13.07 19.19
CA ARG A 389 35.78 12.25 17.99
C ARG A 389 36.01 10.79 18.38
N SER A 390 34.95 10.00 18.25
CA SER A 390 34.95 8.60 18.63
C SER A 390 34.77 7.72 17.40
N PHE A 391 35.47 6.60 17.35
CA PHE A 391 35.27 5.57 16.34
C PHE A 391 34.37 4.48 16.90
N VAL A 392 33.49 3.93 16.09
CA VAL A 392 32.65 2.81 16.45
C VAL A 392 32.97 1.67 15.50
N ILE A 393 33.58 0.63 16.04
CA ILE A 393 33.95 -0.60 15.35
C ILE A 393 32.95 -1.65 15.78
N ALA A 394 32.20 -2.20 14.85
CA ALA A 394 31.31 -3.33 15.14
C ALA A 394 31.70 -4.53 14.28
N ASN A 395 31.62 -5.73 14.86
CA ASN A 395 31.78 -6.96 14.11
C ASN A 395 30.72 -7.04 12.98
N SER A 396 31.06 -7.68 11.86
CA SER A 396 30.30 -7.65 10.62
C SER A 396 28.88 -8.25 10.67
N LEU A 397 28.52 -8.85 11.81
CA LEU A 397 27.19 -9.39 12.10
C LEU A 397 26.20 -8.32 12.60
N MET A 398 26.71 -7.20 13.15
CA MET A 398 25.85 -6.11 13.61
C MET A 398 25.59 -5.12 12.48
N ASP A 399 24.31 -4.92 12.15
CA ASP A 399 23.93 -3.89 11.19
C ASP A 399 24.28 -2.51 11.78
N ARG A 400 24.76 -1.59 10.95
CA ARG A 400 25.10 -0.21 11.34
C ARG A 400 23.95 0.52 12.04
N PHE A 401 22.73 0.15 11.70
CA PHE A 401 21.52 0.65 12.33
C PHE A 401 21.33 0.13 13.77
N GLU A 402 21.80 -1.07 14.08
CA GLU A 402 21.73 -1.64 15.43
C GLU A 402 22.75 -0.99 16.36
N VAL A 403 23.95 -0.71 15.85
CA VAL A 403 24.99 0.07 16.57
C VAL A 403 24.50 1.47 16.87
N TYR A 404 23.88 2.12 15.87
CA TYR A 404 23.22 3.41 16.05
C TYR A 404 22.15 3.36 17.13
N ARG A 405 21.23 2.39 17.08
CA ARG A 405 20.19 2.20 18.10
C ARG A 405 20.75 1.96 19.49
N PHE A 406 21.82 1.18 19.59
CA PHE A 406 22.44 0.94 20.87
C PHE A 406 23.00 2.25 21.44
N VAL A 407 23.70 3.06 20.64
CA VAL A 407 24.19 4.34 21.15
C VAL A 407 23.03 5.30 21.50
N LEU A 408 21.89 5.23 20.80
CA LEU A 408 20.68 5.93 21.19
C LEU A 408 20.11 5.44 22.53
N SER A 409 20.06 4.13 22.75
CA SER A 409 19.50 3.54 23.97
C SER A 409 20.36 3.76 25.22
N LEU A 410 21.65 4.06 25.05
CA LEU A 410 22.61 4.23 26.13
C LEU A 410 22.47 5.53 26.96
N GLY A 411 21.61 6.48 26.59
CA GLY A 411 21.52 7.71 27.40
C GLY A 411 20.56 8.81 26.95
N TYR A 412 19.67 8.55 25.99
CA TYR A 412 18.88 9.61 25.35
C TYR A 412 17.37 9.36 25.40
N ASN A 413 16.86 8.86 26.54
CA ASN A 413 15.44 8.51 26.70
C ASN A 413 14.46 9.71 26.69
N ASP A 414 14.93 10.96 26.81
CA ASP A 414 14.05 12.13 27.03
C ASP A 414 14.07 13.21 25.92
N ASN A 415 14.19 12.81 24.64
CA ASN A 415 14.28 13.64 23.41
C ASN A 415 15.67 14.21 23.08
N PRO A 416 16.35 13.56 22.12
CA PRO A 416 17.05 14.31 21.09
C PRO A 416 16.60 13.90 19.68
N THR A 417 16.44 14.89 18.80
CA THR A 417 16.51 14.71 17.36
C THR A 417 17.95 14.32 17.01
N LEU A 418 18.16 13.05 16.68
CA LEU A 418 19.47 12.52 16.33
C LEU A 418 19.41 12.01 14.89
N HIS A 419 20.34 12.49 14.07
CA HIS A 419 20.29 12.38 12.62
C HIS A 419 21.41 11.45 12.12
N PHE A 420 21.03 10.46 11.32
CA PHE A 420 21.95 9.44 10.79
C PHE A 420 22.25 9.72 9.31
N LEU A 421 23.52 9.99 9.02
CA LEU A 421 23.99 10.33 7.67
C LEU A 421 24.47 9.07 6.95
N ASN A 422 23.62 8.49 6.10
CA ASN A 422 23.98 7.32 5.31
C ASN A 422 23.54 7.47 3.86
N ARG A 423 24.54 7.75 3.02
CA ARG A 423 24.48 8.04 1.57
C ARG A 423 23.73 9.31 1.17
N PRO A 424 24.19 10.01 0.12
CA PRO A 424 23.51 11.18 -0.42
C PRO A 424 22.25 10.72 -1.16
N HIS A 425 21.10 10.77 -0.51
CA HIS A 425 19.81 10.74 -1.20
C HIS A 425 19.12 12.09 -1.04
N PHE A 426 18.71 12.62 -2.20
CA PHE A 426 18.02 13.87 -2.51
C PHE A 426 17.57 14.71 -1.31
N VAL A 427 18.35 15.75 -1.00
CA VAL A 427 17.88 16.94 -0.28
C VAL A 427 17.24 17.84 -1.33
N THR A 428 15.94 18.13 -1.19
CA THR A 428 15.24 19.16 -1.98
C THR A 428 15.15 20.46 -1.19
N ILE A 429 15.10 21.59 -1.91
CA ILE A 429 15.15 22.97 -1.40
C ILE A 429 14.19 23.24 -0.24
N GLU A 430 13.02 22.60 -0.20
CA GLU A 430 12.04 22.77 0.89
C GLU A 430 12.55 22.36 2.28
N HIS A 431 13.59 21.52 2.40
CA HIS A 431 14.22 21.20 3.69
C HIS A 431 15.26 22.24 4.14
N ILE A 432 15.63 23.18 3.26
CA ILE A 432 16.68 24.19 3.49
C ILE A 432 16.06 25.42 4.17
N ASP A 433 14.90 25.88 3.72
CA ASP A 433 14.25 27.08 4.27
C ASP A 433 13.67 26.87 5.69
N ASP A 434 13.31 25.62 6.06
CA ASP A 434 12.78 25.30 7.40
C ASP A 434 13.88 25.04 8.46
N ALA A 435 15.13 24.78 8.04
CA ALA A 435 16.24 24.41 8.93
C ALA A 435 17.29 25.53 9.09
N VAL A 436 17.29 26.52 8.19
CA VAL A 436 18.12 27.71 8.33
C VAL A 436 17.38 28.69 9.25
N PRO A 437 17.95 29.11 10.40
CA PRO A 437 17.36 30.18 11.20
C PRO A 437 17.14 31.40 10.31
N SER A 438 15.95 32.01 10.37
CA SER A 438 15.60 33.19 9.56
C SER A 438 16.72 34.22 9.61
N GLU A 439 16.99 34.93 8.49
CA GLU A 439 18.12 35.87 8.32
C GLU A 439 18.31 36.88 9.46
N ASP A 440 17.29 37.11 10.28
CA ASP A 440 17.26 37.98 11.46
C ASP A 440 17.88 37.37 12.74
N ASP A 441 18.12 36.05 12.81
CA ASP A 441 18.63 35.35 14.01
C ASP A 441 20.17 35.16 14.02
N LEU A 442 20.87 35.55 12.95
CA LEU A 442 22.34 35.48 12.85
C LEU A 442 22.97 36.84 13.18
N SER A 443 23.72 36.92 14.26
CA SER A 443 24.51 38.11 14.60
C SER A 443 25.53 38.43 13.51
N GLU A 444 25.77 39.73 13.25
CA GLU A 444 26.61 40.26 12.18
C GLU A 444 28.03 39.66 12.01
N PRO A 445 28.76 39.12 13.01
CA PRO A 445 30.10 38.57 12.75
C PRO A 445 30.10 37.25 11.96
N ASP A 446 28.98 36.55 11.81
CA ASP A 446 28.90 35.29 11.04
C ASP A 446 28.52 35.52 9.56
N ARG A 447 28.06 36.73 9.19
CA ARG A 447 27.66 37.07 7.80
C ARG A 447 28.85 37.22 6.84
N SER A 448 30.03 37.62 7.34
CA SER A 448 31.23 37.82 6.51
C SER A 448 32.11 36.56 6.35
N THR A 449 31.73 35.44 6.95
CA THR A 449 32.46 34.15 6.89
C THR A 449 31.71 33.03 6.19
N ALA A 450 30.50 33.30 5.68
CA ALA A 450 29.83 32.41 4.75
C ALA A 450 30.61 32.41 3.42
N ASP A 451 31.55 31.47 3.31
CA ASP A 451 32.43 31.23 2.17
C ASP A 451 31.63 31.28 0.84
N PRO A 452 32.03 32.13 -0.15
CA PRO A 452 31.38 32.20 -1.45
C PRO A 452 31.32 30.84 -2.19
N ASP A 453 32.19 29.89 -1.83
CA ASP A 453 32.28 28.53 -2.38
C ASP A 453 31.00 27.68 -2.22
N ILE A 454 30.14 27.92 -1.22
CA ILE A 454 28.93 27.10 -1.03
C ILE A 454 27.87 27.40 -2.10
N LYS A 455 27.85 28.63 -2.63
CA LYS A 455 26.98 28.99 -3.77
C LYS A 455 27.52 28.40 -5.09
N GLU A 456 28.84 28.23 -5.19
CA GLU A 456 29.51 27.67 -6.38
C GLU A 456 29.34 26.15 -6.51
N ILE A 457 28.97 25.49 -5.41
CA ILE A 457 28.72 24.06 -5.34
C ILE A 457 27.32 23.67 -5.86
N ILE A 458 26.40 24.63 -5.95
CA ILE A 458 25.01 24.44 -6.35
C ILE A 458 24.89 24.77 -7.84
N GLY A 459 24.59 23.75 -8.67
CA GLY A 459 24.38 23.93 -10.10
C GLY A 459 23.18 24.84 -10.40
N GLU A 460 23.01 25.24 -11.67
CA GLU A 460 21.90 26.11 -12.10
C GLU A 460 20.50 25.55 -11.81
N ASP A 461 20.41 24.23 -11.53
CA ASP A 461 19.18 23.53 -11.14
C ASP A 461 18.92 23.51 -9.62
N GLY A 462 19.79 24.16 -8.83
CA GLY A 462 19.65 24.23 -7.38
C GLY A 462 20.07 22.95 -6.64
N GLN A 463 20.69 21.96 -7.31
CA GLN A 463 21.28 20.79 -6.66
C GLN A 463 22.81 20.87 -6.63
N PRO A 464 23.47 20.29 -5.61
CA PRO A 464 24.92 20.21 -5.64
C PRO A 464 25.38 19.25 -6.74
N ASP A 465 26.28 19.71 -7.63
CA ASP A 465 26.65 18.96 -8.85
C ASP A 465 27.47 17.69 -8.56
N SER A 466 28.17 17.63 -7.43
CA SER A 466 28.97 16.47 -7.05
C SER A 466 28.37 15.66 -5.89
N ARG A 467 28.54 14.33 -5.92
CA ARG A 467 28.16 13.44 -4.80
C ARG A 467 28.81 13.86 -3.48
N THR A 468 30.03 14.37 -3.55
CA THR A 468 30.84 14.88 -2.43
C THR A 468 30.22 16.14 -1.82
N ALA A 469 29.82 17.09 -2.65
CA ALA A 469 29.12 18.29 -2.22
C ALA A 469 27.78 17.98 -1.54
N ARG A 470 26.98 17.07 -2.11
CA ARG A 470 25.70 16.63 -1.50
C ARG A 470 25.92 16.04 -0.12
N PHE A 471 27.00 15.28 0.06
CA PHE A 471 27.36 14.71 1.35
C PHE A 471 27.78 15.78 2.36
N ILE A 472 28.67 16.71 1.99
CA ILE A 472 29.10 17.81 2.87
C ILE A 472 27.88 18.65 3.29
N HIS A 473 27.02 19.03 2.34
CA HIS A 473 25.81 19.79 2.61
C HIS A 473 24.89 19.07 3.59
N LEU A 474 24.63 17.78 3.36
CA LEU A 474 23.81 16.96 4.26
C LEU A 474 24.40 16.91 5.67
N VAL A 475 25.72 16.70 5.79
CA VAL A 475 26.40 16.68 7.10
C VAL A 475 26.26 18.01 7.83
N LEU A 476 26.41 19.14 7.13
CA LEU A 476 26.30 20.48 7.71
C LEU A 476 24.85 20.83 8.09
N THR A 477 23.88 20.42 7.28
CA THR A 477 22.45 20.62 7.57
C THR A 477 22.07 19.84 8.83
N GLU A 478 22.49 18.58 8.93
CA GLU A 478 22.23 17.76 10.11
C GLU A 478 23.02 18.20 11.34
N ALA A 479 24.21 18.77 11.14
CA ALA A 479 24.98 19.38 12.23
C ALA A 479 24.30 20.63 12.79
N ALA A 480 23.65 21.43 11.94
CA ALA A 480 22.88 22.59 12.36
C ALA A 480 21.59 22.19 13.11
N ALA A 481 20.94 21.10 12.71
CA ALA A 481 19.74 20.57 13.35
C ALA A 481 20.02 19.72 14.61
N SER A 482 21.22 19.14 14.74
CA SER A 482 21.59 18.26 15.84
C SER A 482 21.90 19.02 17.13
N THR A 483 21.49 18.43 18.25
CA THR A 483 21.66 18.98 19.60
C THR A 483 22.96 18.56 20.31
N GLY A 484 23.89 17.88 19.63
CA GLY A 484 25.22 17.61 20.20
C GLY A 484 25.98 16.39 19.68
N VAL A 485 25.34 15.51 18.91
CA VAL A 485 25.97 14.27 18.41
C VAL A 485 25.67 14.07 16.93
N ILE A 486 26.68 13.65 16.17
CA ILE A 486 26.54 13.31 14.75
C ILE A 486 27.21 11.96 14.45
N PHE A 487 26.53 11.11 13.69
CA PHE A 487 27.07 9.83 13.22
C PHE A 487 27.43 9.92 11.75
N ILE A 488 28.67 9.56 11.43
CA ILE A 488 29.21 9.61 10.08
C ILE A 488 29.69 8.22 9.69
N ASP A 489 29.14 7.67 8.61
CA ASP A 489 29.65 6.42 8.02
C ASP A 489 31.03 6.68 7.40
N GLN A 490 32.04 5.90 7.81
CA GLN A 490 33.40 6.02 7.30
C GLN A 490 33.47 5.91 5.77
N ARG A 491 32.61 5.10 5.15
CA ARG A 491 32.60 4.92 3.69
C ARG A 491 32.25 6.22 2.97
N ALA A 492 31.44 7.08 3.59
CA ALA A 492 31.10 8.37 3.02
C ALA A 492 32.26 9.37 3.16
N MET A 493 33.07 9.25 4.21
CA MET A 493 34.29 10.05 4.39
C MET A 493 35.40 9.70 3.39
N VAL A 494 35.40 8.48 2.84
CA VAL A 494 36.36 8.07 1.78
C VAL A 494 36.15 8.86 0.49
N LEU A 495 34.95 9.42 0.27
CA LEU A 495 34.63 10.24 -0.91
C LEU A 495 35.17 11.68 -0.82
N LEU A 496 35.71 12.08 0.34
CA LEU A 496 36.25 13.41 0.59
C LEU A 496 37.79 13.38 0.50
N ASP A 497 38.37 14.43 -0.08
CA ASP A 497 39.80 14.65 0.03
C ASP A 497 40.19 15.07 1.46
N ALA A 498 41.48 15.03 1.79
CA ALA A 498 41.97 15.35 3.14
C ALA A 498 41.61 16.78 3.58
N ALA A 499 41.66 17.75 2.67
CA ALA A 499 41.37 19.15 2.97
C ALA A 499 39.87 19.37 3.25
N GLN A 500 39.00 18.70 2.50
CA GLN A 500 37.54 18.71 2.69
C GLN A 500 37.16 18.04 4.01
N VAL A 501 37.80 16.92 4.36
CA VAL A 501 37.62 16.28 5.67
C VAL A 501 38.02 17.22 6.79
N ASP A 502 39.19 17.86 6.72
CA ASP A 502 39.65 18.78 7.76
C ASP A 502 38.72 19.99 7.93
N ARG A 503 38.27 20.58 6.81
CA ARG A 503 37.27 21.67 6.82
C ARG A 503 35.96 21.23 7.47
N LEU A 504 35.44 20.05 7.09
CA LEU A 504 34.21 19.51 7.64
C LEU A 504 34.35 19.25 9.15
N LEU A 505 35.43 18.60 9.57
CA LEU A 505 35.66 18.26 10.98
C LEU A 505 35.94 19.48 11.86
N LYS A 506 36.50 20.56 11.30
CA LYS A 506 36.63 21.85 11.99
C LYS A 506 35.25 22.49 12.24
N ARG A 507 34.33 22.40 11.27
CA ARG A 507 32.95 22.88 11.45
C ARG A 507 32.16 22.05 12.46
N LEU A 508 32.48 20.76 12.58
CA LEU A 508 31.85 19.85 13.55
C LEU A 508 32.53 19.85 14.93
N GLU A 509 33.51 20.72 15.20
CA GLU A 509 34.30 20.71 16.44
C GLU A 509 33.45 20.91 17.72
N LYS A 510 32.29 21.55 17.60
CA LYS A 510 31.35 21.73 18.73
C LYS A 510 30.49 20.49 19.01
N LEU A 511 30.41 19.55 18.07
CA LEU A 511 29.61 18.33 18.15
C LEU A 511 30.49 17.13 18.52
N HIS A 512 29.91 16.14 19.18
CA HIS A 512 30.54 14.84 19.30
C HIS A 512 30.34 14.04 18.01
N VAL A 513 31.42 13.63 17.37
CA VAL A 513 31.37 12.92 16.08
C VAL A 513 31.67 11.44 16.31
N PHE A 514 30.71 10.58 15.99
CA PHE A 514 30.92 9.14 15.90
C PHE A 514 31.18 8.72 14.46
N PHE A 515 32.35 8.14 14.20
CA PHE A 515 32.65 7.51 12.92
C PHE A 515 32.34 6.02 12.99
N TYR A 516 31.49 5.52 12.11
CA TYR A 516 31.14 4.10 12.09
C TYR A 516 31.93 3.34 11.02
N ALA A 517 32.50 2.19 11.40
CA ALA A 517 33.25 1.30 10.52
C ALA A 517 32.92 -0.17 10.77
N THR A 518 32.70 -0.92 9.68
CA THR A 518 32.39 -2.36 9.75
C THR A 518 33.61 -3.27 9.77
N ARG A 519 34.73 -2.87 9.14
CA ARG A 519 35.90 -3.74 8.93
C ARG A 519 37.22 -2.97 8.92
N THR A 520 37.34 -1.97 8.06
CA THR A 520 38.59 -1.22 7.82
C THR A 520 38.77 -0.02 8.76
N VAL A 521 39.79 -0.01 9.62
CA VAL A 521 40.18 1.21 10.36
C VAL A 521 41.24 1.98 9.56
N GLN A 522 40.89 2.47 8.37
CA GLN A 522 41.79 3.31 7.57
C GLN A 522 41.64 4.80 7.95
N ARG A 523 42.77 5.53 8.00
CA ARG A 523 42.85 7.00 8.17
C ARG A 523 42.36 7.59 9.50
N THR A 524 42.27 6.81 10.58
CA THR A 524 41.83 7.33 11.89
C THR A 524 42.76 8.38 12.50
N LYS A 525 44.08 8.26 12.29
CA LYS A 525 45.06 9.25 12.77
C LYS A 525 44.86 10.63 12.15
N SER A 526 44.60 10.69 10.83
CA SER A 526 44.38 11.96 10.14
C SER A 526 43.08 12.66 10.54
N TRP A 527 42.09 11.93 11.07
CA TRP A 527 40.80 12.51 11.46
C TRP A 527 40.75 12.96 12.92
N GLY A 528 41.86 12.85 13.66
CA GLY A 528 41.92 13.24 15.07
C GLY A 528 40.98 12.44 15.97
N VAL A 529 40.76 11.16 15.64
CA VAL A 529 39.95 10.25 16.45
C VAL A 529 40.67 9.98 17.77
N GLN A 530 40.02 10.28 18.89
CA GLN A 530 40.60 10.21 20.23
C GLN A 530 40.32 8.87 20.90
N GLU A 531 39.12 8.34 20.69
CA GLU A 531 38.61 7.14 21.35
C GLU A 531 37.97 6.20 20.33
N ALA A 532 37.93 4.91 20.62
CA ALA A 532 37.21 3.92 19.85
C ALA A 532 36.35 3.04 20.77
N LEU A 533 35.19 2.65 20.26
CA LEU A 533 34.22 1.74 20.85
C LEU A 533 34.22 0.47 20.02
N LEU A 534 34.56 -0.67 20.64
CA LEU A 534 34.46 -1.98 20.01
C LEU A 534 33.16 -2.64 20.46
N PHE A 535 32.30 -2.92 19.50
CA PHE A 535 31.03 -3.61 19.67
C PHE A 535 31.17 -5.08 19.32
N ASP A 536 30.59 -5.91 20.20
CA ASP A 536 30.42 -7.34 19.99
C ASP A 536 28.96 -7.71 20.26
N GLY A 537 28.23 -7.96 19.17
CA GLY A 537 26.77 -8.01 19.19
C GLY A 537 26.19 -6.78 19.89
N THR A 538 25.23 -6.99 20.80
CA THR A 538 24.52 -5.93 21.51
C THR A 538 25.29 -5.31 22.69
N SER A 539 26.60 -5.53 22.81
CA SER A 539 27.40 -5.04 23.94
C SER A 539 28.68 -4.34 23.50
N ILE A 540 29.14 -3.38 24.31
CA ILE A 540 30.47 -2.75 24.11
C ILE A 540 31.52 -3.62 24.80
N ARG A 541 32.36 -4.26 24.01
CA ARG A 541 33.43 -5.16 24.46
C ARG A 541 34.66 -4.40 24.96
N ALA A 542 35.01 -3.30 24.29
CA ALA A 542 36.14 -2.47 24.69
C ALA A 542 35.91 -0.98 24.40
N LEU A 543 36.48 -0.13 25.26
CA LEU A 543 36.63 1.29 25.03
C LEU A 543 38.08 1.69 25.35
N GLY A 544 38.69 2.46 24.46
CA GLY A 544 40.01 3.05 24.71
C GLY A 544 40.48 3.89 23.55
N SER A 545 41.75 4.29 23.56
CA SER A 545 42.37 4.88 22.37
C SER A 545 42.35 3.88 21.22
N VAL A 546 42.32 4.38 19.98
CA VAL A 546 42.38 3.52 18.77
C VAL A 546 43.58 2.58 18.84
N SER A 547 44.74 3.08 19.27
CA SER A 547 45.95 2.26 19.45
C SER A 547 45.80 1.19 20.52
N TYR A 548 45.08 1.45 21.62
CA TYR A 548 44.81 0.45 22.65
C TYR A 548 43.92 -0.67 22.11
N ILE A 549 42.85 -0.34 21.37
CA ILE A 549 41.95 -1.35 20.80
C ILE A 549 42.67 -2.19 19.74
N LEU A 550 43.48 -1.56 18.88
CA LEU A 550 44.26 -2.28 17.87
C LEU A 550 45.34 -3.17 18.49
N LYS A 551 46.02 -2.70 19.56
CA LYS A 551 47.07 -3.47 20.23
C LYS A 551 46.52 -4.70 20.97
N ASN A 552 45.33 -4.61 21.54
CA ASN A 552 44.69 -5.71 22.27
C ASN A 552 43.68 -6.48 21.41
N ARG A 553 43.66 -6.27 20.08
CA ARG A 553 42.72 -6.90 19.15
C ARG A 553 42.72 -8.43 19.26
N ILE A 554 43.89 -9.04 19.42
CA ILE A 554 44.01 -10.51 19.50
C ILE A 554 43.37 -11.05 20.78
N GLU A 555 43.52 -10.37 21.93
CA GLU A 555 42.85 -10.76 23.17
C GLU A 555 41.33 -10.60 23.07
N PHE A 556 40.88 -9.54 22.39
CA PHE A 556 39.47 -9.32 22.07
C PHE A 556 38.93 -10.23 20.97
N LEU A 557 39.72 -11.09 20.34
CA LEU A 557 39.21 -12.11 19.41
C LEU A 557 39.30 -13.50 20.05
N LYS A 558 40.38 -13.79 20.79
CA LYS A 558 40.59 -15.07 21.48
C LYS A 558 39.59 -15.37 22.60
N SER A 559 39.00 -14.36 23.23
CA SER A 559 37.95 -14.60 24.24
C SER A 559 36.63 -15.07 23.63
N GLU A 560 36.52 -15.17 22.29
CA GLU A 560 35.35 -15.67 21.56
C GLU A 560 35.44 -17.18 21.32
N GLU A 561 36.65 -17.70 21.08
CA GLU A 561 36.89 -19.14 20.85
C GLU A 561 36.82 -19.98 22.13
N THR A 562 37.00 -19.37 23.30
CA THR A 562 37.03 -20.09 24.59
C THR A 562 35.65 -20.37 25.19
N GLU A 563 34.58 -19.81 24.63
CA GLU A 563 33.19 -20.08 25.04
C GLU A 563 32.42 -21.00 24.07
N THR A 564 32.99 -21.30 22.89
CA THR A 564 32.44 -22.28 21.96
C THR A 564 33.10 -23.64 22.15
N ASP A 565 32.28 -24.63 22.51
CA ASP A 565 32.60 -26.05 22.73
C ASP A 565 33.74 -26.57 21.81
N PRO A 566 34.87 -27.08 22.36
CA PRO A 566 36.07 -27.44 21.59
C PRO A 566 35.88 -28.60 20.59
N LYS A 567 34.65 -29.10 20.40
CA LYS A 567 34.32 -30.13 19.40
C LYS A 567 34.00 -29.58 18.00
N ALA A 568 33.86 -28.27 17.81
CA ALA A 568 33.51 -27.69 16.51
C ALA A 568 34.71 -27.15 15.68
N ALA A 569 35.89 -26.98 16.28
CA ALA A 569 37.03 -26.31 15.63
C ALA A 569 37.99 -27.24 14.85
N ALA A 570 37.60 -28.49 14.60
CA ALA A 570 38.43 -29.46 13.86
C ALA A 570 37.91 -29.69 12.43
N MET A 571 37.74 -28.63 11.63
CA MET A 571 37.70 -28.72 10.16
C MET A 571 38.22 -27.41 9.57
N GLY A 572 39.26 -27.54 8.76
CA GLY A 572 40.22 -26.49 8.46
C GLY A 572 39.76 -25.41 7.50
N THR A 573 40.58 -24.36 7.40
CA THR A 573 40.91 -23.64 6.17
C THR A 573 42.20 -22.87 6.44
N GLY A 574 43.08 -22.87 5.45
CA GLY A 574 44.48 -22.47 5.57
C GLY A 574 44.69 -20.98 5.78
N ASP A 575 45.77 -20.70 6.49
CA ASP A 575 46.49 -19.43 6.50
C ASP A 575 46.95 -19.10 5.08
N ASP A 576 46.33 -18.10 4.46
CA ASP A 576 46.92 -17.15 3.51
C ASP A 576 45.79 -16.24 2.99
N ASP A 577 45.36 -15.27 3.81
CA ASP A 577 44.60 -14.07 3.39
C ASP A 577 44.28 -13.18 4.62
N LEU A 578 45.30 -12.70 5.33
CA LEU A 578 45.11 -11.76 6.44
C LEU A 578 46.23 -10.71 6.51
N VAL A 579 46.55 -10.14 5.34
CA VAL A 579 47.11 -8.79 5.25
C VAL A 579 46.20 -7.96 4.33
N ASP A 580 44.94 -7.84 4.75
CA ASP A 580 44.11 -6.66 4.55
C ASP A 580 42.98 -6.71 5.59
N LEU A 581 42.84 -5.62 6.32
CA LEU A 581 41.71 -5.35 7.23
C LEU A 581 40.66 -4.60 6.43
#